data_AF-A0A096BJ65-F1
#
_entry.id   AF-A0A096BJ65-F1
#
_cell.length_a   1.000
_cell.length_b   1.000
_cell.length_c   1.000
_cell.angle_alpha   90.00
_cell.angle_beta   90.00
_cell.angle_gamma   90.00
#
_symmetry.space_group_name_H-M   'P 1'
#
loop_
_entity.id
_entity.type
_entity.pdbx_description
1 polymer ?
#
loop_
_entity_poly.entity_id
_entity_poly.type
_entity_poly.pdbx_seq_one_letter_code
_entity_poly.pdbx_strand_id
1 'polypeptide(L)'
;MGRKIKFMKTILALIFTIIVLIGFHTYNYLEIQSLKFSDKWGRGIEIGKAFVNREPIIGNYKDKLLIATFNKEGRLLCYLMSKTGKVLESNLSNEDININRIKNIYLFENKLFYVKDNKLKLSYYNEGAGFTESVKLLDNIKGFTLNKIQDELYIGTYGDKNIDIYKFENDELKRIYEMNNKWNVRNIYLKEINGGKYIFIADKADLNINDILLVRFDKLDNEAKKIMNIKSGFNAVIRDIKIEIVDNKIFFAYLVTNTKNRSRTYLELKVLNAETFNLEVSRKITDSYINGVAALGGNSISVYKENGKIKIICSGINMRNKYAMYSDIFELEVDKQGNVLNVIFISNTGGQSKRPSFIRTEFGDYLAWLDIEVNGYKLFVNSKNKDFISENNIYTKNDYITAFYRALASPFYALAFGFLKGMESFLYVLIVFLPVDFILRKYRIDKENIKFKIFLSLYIVLNLLLFRSTFYSGYTVFFLPSYLKFKFAPYIMPLILNLISGAIIYIFYKDNKKLSYISFLIFFIVVNIYLSSLLYVPFAMTKIILK
;
A
#
# COMPACT_ATOMS: atom_id res chain seq x y z
N MET A 1 20.49 59.62 6.83
CA MET A 1 20.12 58.90 8.07
C MET A 1 19.18 57.75 7.72
N GLY A 2 19.68 56.52 7.60
CA GLY A 2 18.87 55.35 7.25
C GLY A 2 17.87 55.04 8.36
N ARG A 3 16.57 55.24 8.11
CA ARG A 3 15.52 54.99 9.11
C ARG A 3 15.34 53.47 9.26
N LYS A 4 15.48 52.97 10.49
CA LYS A 4 15.17 51.57 10.82
C LYS A 4 13.66 51.37 10.77
N ILE A 5 13.19 50.71 9.71
CA ILE A 5 11.80 50.27 9.57
C ILE A 5 11.51 49.25 10.69
N LYS A 6 10.41 49.43 11.42
CA LYS A 6 10.02 48.54 12.52
C LYS A 6 9.10 47.45 11.97
N PHE A 7 9.61 46.22 11.90
CA PHE A 7 8.90 45.08 11.32
C PHE A 7 8.52 43.98 12.33
N MET A 8 9.06 44.00 13.55
CA MET A 8 9.03 42.84 14.45
C MET A 8 7.61 42.32 14.73
N LYS A 9 6.64 43.21 15.00
CA LYS A 9 5.24 42.80 15.23
C LYS A 9 4.57 42.24 13.98
N THR A 10 4.89 42.79 12.81
CA THR A 10 4.37 42.32 11.52
C THR A 10 4.95 40.96 11.18
N ILE A 11 6.25 40.76 11.40
CA ILE A 11 6.94 39.47 11.22
C ILE A 11 6.33 38.42 12.15
N LEU A 12 6.13 38.74 13.43
CA LEU A 12 5.48 37.82 14.39
C LEU A 12 4.06 37.43 13.95
N ALA A 13 3.26 38.39 13.47
CA ALA A 13 1.92 38.11 12.94
C ALA A 13 1.94 37.20 11.69
N LEU A 14 2.90 37.42 10.78
CA LEU A 14 3.11 36.57 9.60
C LEU A 14 3.52 35.16 10.01
N ILE A 15 4.52 35.02 10.89
CA ILE A 15 4.99 33.72 11.39
C ILE A 15 3.85 32.97 12.08
N PHE A 16 3.08 33.65 12.93
CA PHE A 16 1.93 33.05 13.59
C PHE A 16 0.90 32.52 12.58
N THR A 17 0.56 33.31 11.56
CA THR A 17 -0.38 32.90 10.51
C THR A 17 0.15 31.70 9.72
N ILE A 18 1.45 31.68 9.41
CA ILE A 18 2.11 30.56 8.74
C ILE A 18 2.03 29.29 9.61
N ILE A 19 2.32 29.39 10.92
CA ILE A 19 2.24 28.25 11.85
C ILE A 19 0.81 27.69 11.90
N VAL A 20 -0.21 28.54 11.95
CA VAL A 20 -1.62 28.11 11.93
C VAL A 20 -1.95 27.33 10.65
N LEU A 21 -1.51 27.82 9.49
CA LEU A 21 -1.73 27.15 8.21
C LEU A 21 -0.91 25.85 8.07
N ILE A 22 0.30 25.78 8.63
CA ILE A 22 1.06 24.54 8.73
C ILE A 22 0.34 23.53 9.62
N GLY A 23 -0.22 23.96 10.76
CA GLY A 23 -1.02 23.11 11.64
C GLY A 23 -2.26 22.54 10.92
N PHE A 24 -2.94 23.38 10.15
CA PHE A 24 -4.05 22.98 9.29
C PHE A 24 -3.63 21.92 8.25
N HIS A 25 -2.52 22.13 7.54
CA HIS A 25 -2.01 21.14 6.58
C HIS A 25 -1.53 19.86 7.26
N THR A 26 -0.93 19.96 8.44
CA THR A 26 -0.56 18.81 9.27
C THR A 26 -1.78 17.95 9.57
N TYR A 27 -2.88 18.57 10.01
CA TYR A 27 -4.14 17.86 10.24
C TYR A 27 -4.66 17.18 8.97
N ASN A 28 -4.61 17.84 7.81
CA ASN A 28 -5.02 17.21 6.55
C ASN A 28 -4.14 16.02 6.16
N TYR A 29 -2.83 16.12 6.34
CA TYR A 29 -1.94 14.99 6.03
C TYR A 29 -2.10 13.84 7.03
N LEU A 30 -2.47 14.11 8.29
CA LEU A 30 -2.86 13.06 9.24
C LEU A 30 -4.11 12.32 8.76
N GLU A 31 -5.17 13.06 8.40
CA GLU A 31 -6.41 12.50 7.86
C GLU A 31 -6.13 11.60 6.64
N ILE A 32 -5.34 12.08 5.68
CA ILE A 32 -4.94 11.32 4.48
C ILE A 32 -4.22 10.01 4.85
N GLN A 33 -3.29 10.06 5.82
CA GLN A 33 -2.54 8.89 6.29
C GLN A 33 -3.39 7.88 7.06
N SER A 34 -4.49 8.33 7.68
CA SER A 34 -5.44 7.47 8.39
C SER A 34 -6.61 6.97 7.55
N LEU A 35 -6.69 7.34 6.27
CA LEU A 35 -7.79 6.87 5.42
C LEU A 35 -7.84 5.34 5.43
N LYS A 36 -9.02 4.80 5.72
CA LYS A 36 -9.33 3.38 5.69
C LYS A 36 -10.43 3.12 4.68
N PHE A 37 -10.35 1.94 4.08
CA PHE A 37 -11.31 1.47 3.08
C PHE A 37 -11.99 0.17 3.53
N SER A 38 -11.78 -0.23 4.79
CA SER A 38 -12.31 -1.41 5.42
C SER A 38 -12.35 -1.21 6.93
N ASP A 39 -13.49 -1.50 7.55
CA ASP A 39 -13.62 -1.57 9.01
C ASP A 39 -13.24 -2.95 9.56
N LYS A 40 -13.07 -3.94 8.68
CA LYS A 40 -12.72 -5.32 9.05
C LYS A 40 -11.23 -5.50 9.33
N TRP A 41 -10.39 -4.65 8.76
CA TRP A 41 -8.94 -4.71 8.86
C TRP A 41 -8.47 -3.49 9.65
N GLY A 42 -7.43 -3.68 10.47
CA GLY A 42 -6.77 -2.57 11.16
C GLY A 42 -5.99 -1.66 10.21
N ARG A 43 -5.24 -0.74 10.80
CA ARG A 43 -4.21 0.01 10.08
C ARG A 43 -2.95 -0.84 9.95
N GLY A 44 -2.37 -0.90 8.76
CA GLY A 44 -1.09 -1.56 8.54
C GLY A 44 0.04 -0.88 9.30
N ILE A 45 0.89 -1.66 9.97
CA ILE A 45 2.06 -1.17 10.71
C ILE A 45 3.35 -1.68 10.08
N GLU A 46 4.37 -0.82 10.05
CA GLU A 46 5.73 -1.20 9.66
C GLU A 46 6.39 -1.90 10.85
N ILE A 47 6.77 -3.17 10.67
CA ILE A 47 7.40 -3.97 11.74
C ILE A 47 8.90 -4.18 11.52
N GLY A 48 9.41 -3.84 10.33
CA GLY A 48 10.81 -4.06 10.00
C GLY A 48 11.13 -3.85 8.52
N LYS A 49 12.24 -4.43 8.09
CA LYS A 49 12.73 -4.34 6.71
C LYS A 49 13.00 -5.72 6.13
N ALA A 50 12.91 -5.80 4.81
CA ALA A 50 13.31 -6.93 4.00
C ALA A 50 14.18 -6.42 2.86
N PHE A 51 15.10 -7.23 2.35
CA PHE A 51 15.96 -6.82 1.23
C PHE A 51 15.82 -7.73 0.01
N VAL A 52 14.97 -8.75 0.12
CA VAL A 52 14.67 -9.68 -0.96
C VAL A 52 13.23 -9.52 -1.42
N ASN A 53 13.01 -9.54 -2.73
CA ASN A 53 11.69 -9.53 -3.36
C ASN A 53 10.98 -10.89 -3.28
N ARG A 54 10.72 -11.37 -2.06
CA ARG A 54 10.01 -12.63 -1.77
C ARG A 54 8.88 -12.37 -0.77
N GLU A 55 7.86 -13.21 -0.81
CA GLU A 55 6.79 -13.16 0.19
C GLU A 55 7.37 -13.33 1.60
N PRO A 56 6.94 -12.50 2.57
CA PRO A 56 7.23 -12.75 3.97
C PRO A 56 6.71 -14.13 4.36
N ILE A 57 7.49 -14.87 5.12
CA ILE A 57 7.08 -16.15 5.67
C ILE A 57 6.41 -15.83 7.00
N ILE A 58 5.16 -16.24 7.19
CA ILE A 58 4.39 -15.94 8.40
C ILE A 58 3.87 -17.23 9.03
N GLY A 59 4.01 -17.34 10.34
CA GLY A 59 3.59 -18.47 11.16
C GLY A 59 3.03 -18.00 12.50
N ASN A 60 2.24 -18.86 13.14
CA ASN A 60 1.85 -18.70 14.54
C ASN A 60 3.00 -19.18 15.45
N TYR A 61 3.17 -18.61 16.63
CA TYR A 61 4.05 -19.16 17.66
C TYR A 61 3.40 -18.91 19.02
N LYS A 62 2.79 -19.95 19.60
CA LYS A 62 1.93 -19.80 20.79
C LYS A 62 0.84 -18.73 20.52
N ASP A 63 0.76 -17.70 21.34
CA ASP A 63 -0.12 -16.54 21.25
C ASP A 63 0.48 -15.35 20.44
N LYS A 64 1.59 -15.58 19.76
CA LYS A 64 2.36 -14.59 18.99
C LYS A 64 2.39 -14.95 17.50
N LEU A 65 2.88 -14.02 16.70
CA LEU A 65 3.23 -14.23 15.30
C LEU A 65 4.73 -14.24 15.12
N LEU A 66 5.21 -15.19 14.34
CA LEU A 66 6.59 -15.27 13.90
C LEU A 66 6.63 -14.99 12.40
N ILE A 67 7.38 -13.96 12.02
CA ILE A 67 7.50 -13.51 10.64
C ILE A 67 8.97 -13.54 10.23
N ALA A 68 9.29 -14.19 9.14
CA ALA A 68 10.65 -14.31 8.62
C ALA A 68 10.79 -13.69 7.23
N THR A 69 11.93 -13.04 7.03
CA THR A 69 12.37 -12.42 5.78
C THR A 69 13.90 -12.55 5.65
N PHE A 70 14.53 -11.74 4.80
CA PHE A 70 15.96 -11.79 4.53
C PHE A 70 16.59 -10.39 4.58
N ASN A 71 17.78 -10.34 5.18
CA ASN A 71 18.61 -9.13 5.26
C ASN A 71 19.33 -8.84 3.91
N LYS A 72 20.18 -7.80 3.86
CA LYS A 72 20.93 -7.41 2.65
C LYS A 72 21.85 -8.50 2.12
N GLU A 73 22.48 -9.25 3.02
CA GLU A 73 23.37 -10.36 2.70
C GLU A 73 22.59 -11.65 2.35
N GLY A 74 21.26 -11.60 2.37
CA GLY A 74 20.38 -12.73 2.09
C GLY A 74 20.20 -13.70 3.25
N ARG A 75 20.70 -13.38 4.46
CA ARG A 75 20.51 -14.18 5.67
C ARG A 75 19.11 -14.00 6.26
N LEU A 76 18.58 -15.06 6.84
CA LEU A 76 17.26 -15.07 7.46
C LEU A 76 17.18 -14.05 8.61
N LEU A 77 16.15 -13.22 8.59
CA LEU A 77 15.82 -12.21 9.58
C LEU A 77 14.41 -12.47 10.10
N CYS A 78 14.25 -12.52 11.42
CA CYS A 78 13.02 -12.97 12.06
C CYS A 78 12.47 -11.90 13.00
N TYR A 79 11.15 -11.78 13.02
CA TYR A 79 10.40 -10.86 13.85
C TYR A 79 9.39 -11.65 14.67
N LEU A 80 9.47 -11.55 15.99
CA LEU A 80 8.45 -12.06 16.89
C LEU A 80 7.54 -10.90 17.27
N MET A 81 6.24 -11.06 17.05
CA MET A 81 5.24 -10.00 17.23
C MET A 81 4.09 -10.50 18.09
N SER A 82 3.65 -9.69 19.04
CA SER A 82 2.43 -9.97 19.82
C SER A 82 1.17 -9.92 18.94
N LYS A 83 0.07 -10.50 19.41
CA LYS A 83 -1.24 -10.41 18.73
C LYS A 83 -1.71 -8.97 18.49
N THR A 84 -1.24 -8.01 19.30
CA THR A 84 -1.63 -6.60 19.19
C THR A 84 -0.76 -5.80 18.22
N GLY A 85 0.28 -6.40 17.63
CA GLY A 85 1.14 -5.74 16.64
C GLY A 85 2.46 -5.19 17.19
N LYS A 86 2.70 -5.26 18.51
CA LYS A 86 3.99 -4.88 19.09
C LYS A 86 5.07 -5.90 18.72
N VAL A 87 6.15 -5.43 18.09
CA VAL A 87 7.38 -6.22 17.85
C VAL A 87 8.07 -6.46 19.19
N LEU A 88 8.26 -7.72 19.53
CA LEU A 88 8.90 -8.17 20.77
C LEU A 88 10.39 -8.45 20.55
N GLU A 89 10.72 -9.09 19.42
CA GLU A 89 12.10 -9.47 19.08
C GLU A 89 12.35 -9.28 17.57
N SER A 90 13.59 -8.95 17.22
CA SER A 90 14.07 -8.87 15.84
C SER A 90 15.47 -9.45 15.77
N ASN A 91 15.59 -10.70 15.34
CA ASN A 91 16.84 -11.47 15.39
C ASN A 91 17.28 -11.92 14.00
N LEU A 92 18.57 -11.77 13.71
CA LEU A 92 19.20 -12.48 12.60
C LEU A 92 19.32 -13.95 13.00
N SER A 93 19.05 -14.87 12.09
CA SER A 93 19.32 -16.29 12.36
C SER A 93 20.82 -16.51 12.54
N ASN A 94 21.19 -17.28 13.56
CA ASN A 94 22.56 -17.72 13.80
C ASN A 94 22.98 -18.82 12.80
N GLU A 95 22.01 -19.46 12.14
CA GLU A 95 22.26 -20.45 11.10
C GLU A 95 22.63 -19.81 9.76
N ASP A 96 23.43 -20.52 8.95
CA ASP A 96 23.66 -20.18 7.54
C ASP A 96 22.42 -20.50 6.66
N ILE A 97 21.29 -19.89 6.98
CA ILE A 97 20.07 -19.88 6.15
C ILE A 97 20.13 -18.66 5.25
N ASN A 98 20.66 -18.87 4.04
CA ASN A 98 20.78 -17.83 3.03
C ASN A 98 19.82 -18.09 1.87
N ILE A 99 19.07 -17.05 1.47
CA ILE A 99 18.10 -17.09 0.37
C ILE A 99 18.69 -17.64 -0.94
N ASN A 100 19.97 -17.35 -1.22
CA ASN A 100 20.64 -17.76 -2.44
C ASN A 100 20.96 -19.26 -2.47
N ARG A 101 20.91 -19.92 -1.31
CA ARG A 101 21.21 -21.35 -1.13
C ARG A 101 19.95 -22.19 -0.87
N ILE A 102 18.78 -21.57 -0.75
CA ILE A 102 17.51 -22.25 -0.45
C ILE A 102 16.50 -22.10 -1.59
N LYS A 103 15.73 -23.16 -1.85
CA LYS A 103 14.66 -23.14 -2.89
C LYS A 103 13.28 -22.94 -2.25
N ASN A 104 12.91 -23.83 -1.35
CA ASN A 104 11.64 -23.84 -0.63
C ASN A 104 11.88 -23.56 0.84
N ILE A 105 10.97 -22.82 1.46
CA ILE A 105 11.01 -22.48 2.88
C ILE A 105 9.57 -22.28 3.36
N TYR A 106 9.23 -22.91 4.49
CA TYR A 106 7.92 -22.85 5.12
C TYR A 106 8.09 -22.75 6.62
N LEU A 107 7.26 -21.92 7.25
CA LEU A 107 7.17 -21.82 8.70
C LEU A 107 5.84 -22.42 9.13
N PHE A 108 5.90 -23.33 10.09
CA PHE A 108 4.74 -23.89 10.74
C PHE A 108 5.00 -23.89 12.24
N GLU A 109 4.19 -23.17 13.00
CA GLU A 109 4.45 -22.96 14.43
C GLU A 109 5.87 -22.36 14.66
N ASN A 110 6.68 -23.00 15.51
CA ASN A 110 8.09 -22.66 15.70
C ASN A 110 9.06 -23.38 14.75
N LYS A 111 8.56 -24.16 13.79
CA LYS A 111 9.36 -25.06 12.95
C LYS A 111 9.55 -24.46 11.58
N LEU A 112 10.81 -24.21 11.21
CA LEU A 112 11.19 -23.72 9.90
C LEU A 112 11.76 -24.86 9.06
N PHE A 113 10.98 -25.25 8.05
CA PHE A 113 11.36 -26.26 7.07
C PHE A 113 11.98 -25.56 5.85
N TYR A 114 13.08 -26.07 5.33
CA TYR A 114 13.68 -25.54 4.10
C TYR A 114 14.54 -26.57 3.38
N VAL A 115 14.74 -26.36 2.08
CA VAL A 115 15.64 -27.18 1.26
C VAL A 115 16.93 -26.43 0.97
N LYS A 116 18.06 -27.00 1.41
CA LYS A 116 19.43 -26.53 1.17
C LYS A 116 20.27 -27.70 0.70
N ASP A 117 21.03 -27.53 -0.38
CA ASP A 117 21.91 -28.57 -0.94
C ASP A 117 21.19 -29.91 -1.25
N ASN A 118 19.96 -29.81 -1.76
CA ASN A 118 19.04 -30.95 -1.99
C ASN A 118 18.70 -31.78 -0.74
N LYS A 119 18.75 -31.17 0.45
CA LYS A 119 18.38 -31.80 1.72
C LYS A 119 17.25 -31.02 2.37
N LEU A 120 16.21 -31.72 2.81
CA LEU A 120 15.17 -31.12 3.65
C LEU A 120 15.71 -30.99 5.06
N LYS A 121 15.70 -29.76 5.58
CA LYS A 121 16.16 -29.42 6.92
C LYS A 121 15.04 -28.81 7.74
N LEU A 122 15.14 -28.94 9.05
CA LEU A 122 14.25 -28.39 10.05
C LEU A 122 15.06 -27.62 11.09
N SER A 123 14.67 -26.39 11.37
CA SER A 123 15.22 -25.57 12.46
C SER A 123 14.08 -25.11 13.38
N TYR A 124 14.36 -24.96 14.67
CA TYR A 124 13.38 -24.57 15.68
C TYR A 124 13.62 -23.13 16.13
N TYR A 125 12.55 -22.35 16.22
CA TYR A 125 12.59 -21.03 16.82
C TYR A 125 12.52 -21.13 18.35
N ASN A 126 13.51 -20.53 19.00
CA ASN A 126 13.54 -20.32 20.43
C ASN A 126 13.54 -18.82 20.73
N GLU A 127 12.61 -18.37 21.56
CA GLU A 127 12.52 -16.98 22.02
C GLU A 127 13.84 -16.55 22.67
N GLY A 128 14.31 -15.34 22.36
CA GLY A 128 15.61 -14.81 22.75
C GLY A 128 16.84 -15.32 21.97
N ALA A 129 16.79 -16.53 21.40
CA ALA A 129 17.91 -17.15 20.69
C ALA A 129 17.75 -17.16 19.15
N GLY A 130 16.53 -17.04 18.65
CA GLY A 130 16.20 -17.17 17.23
C GLY A 130 16.12 -18.63 16.77
N PHE A 131 16.37 -18.86 15.49
CA PHE A 131 16.41 -20.22 14.92
C PHE A 131 17.69 -20.95 15.29
N THR A 132 17.54 -22.16 15.85
CA THR A 132 18.63 -23.05 16.29
C THR A 132 19.27 -23.82 15.15
N GLU A 133 20.32 -24.59 15.48
CA GLU A 133 20.95 -25.52 14.54
C GLU A 133 19.94 -26.43 13.85
N SER A 134 20.12 -26.57 12.54
CA SER A 134 19.21 -27.32 11.69
C SER A 134 19.46 -28.83 11.72
N VAL A 135 18.40 -29.59 11.90
CA VAL A 135 18.39 -31.05 11.78
C VAL A 135 18.07 -31.45 10.34
N LYS A 136 18.84 -32.38 9.79
CA LYS A 136 18.56 -32.95 8.46
C LYS A 136 17.44 -33.99 8.60
N LEU A 137 16.36 -33.81 7.84
CA LEU A 137 15.23 -34.75 7.80
C LEU A 137 15.35 -35.76 6.64
N LEU A 138 15.62 -35.27 5.42
CA LEU A 138 15.68 -36.10 4.21
C LEU A 138 16.79 -35.63 3.25
N ASP A 139 17.29 -36.55 2.44
CA ASP A 139 18.24 -36.31 1.34
C ASP A 139 17.55 -36.42 -0.02
N ASN A 140 18.22 -35.93 -1.08
CA ASN A 140 17.78 -36.00 -2.49
C ASN A 140 16.45 -35.27 -2.79
N ILE A 141 16.15 -34.21 -2.05
CA ILE A 141 14.92 -33.42 -2.18
C ILE A 141 15.18 -32.17 -3.03
N LYS A 142 14.48 -32.02 -4.16
CA LYS A 142 14.54 -30.81 -4.98
C LYS A 142 13.63 -29.70 -4.48
N GLY A 143 12.48 -30.08 -3.91
CA GLY A 143 11.54 -29.17 -3.28
C GLY A 143 10.48 -29.92 -2.48
N PHE A 144 9.67 -29.17 -1.75
CA PHE A 144 8.65 -29.71 -0.87
C PHE A 144 7.51 -28.72 -0.63
N THR A 145 6.41 -29.23 -0.09
CA THR A 145 5.31 -28.45 0.48
C THR A 145 4.86 -29.03 1.80
N LEU A 146 4.18 -28.18 2.57
CA LEU A 146 3.65 -28.49 3.89
C LEU A 146 2.16 -28.16 3.87
N ASN A 147 1.33 -29.12 4.28
CA ASN A 147 -0.13 -28.96 4.33
C ASN A 147 -0.67 -29.62 5.60
N LYS A 148 -1.63 -28.97 6.25
CA LYS A 148 -2.41 -29.55 7.35
C LYS A 148 -3.68 -30.18 6.79
N ILE A 149 -3.89 -31.46 7.01
CA ILE A 149 -5.10 -32.20 6.60
C ILE A 149 -5.64 -32.89 7.86
N GLN A 150 -6.89 -32.58 8.25
CA GLN A 150 -7.52 -33.12 9.48
C GLN A 150 -6.63 -32.97 10.72
N ASP A 151 -6.07 -31.78 10.91
CA ASP A 151 -5.13 -31.43 11.99
C ASP A 151 -3.77 -32.15 12.01
N GLU A 152 -3.52 -33.06 11.07
CA GLU A 152 -2.23 -33.73 10.91
C GLU A 152 -1.36 -33.00 9.88
N LEU A 153 -0.05 -32.99 10.12
CA LEU A 153 0.90 -32.33 9.24
C LEU A 153 1.44 -33.31 8.20
N TYR A 154 1.25 -32.97 6.93
CA TYR A 154 1.77 -33.73 5.80
C TYR A 154 2.85 -32.94 5.06
N ILE A 155 3.96 -33.60 4.76
CA ILE A 155 5.04 -33.06 3.93
C ILE A 155 5.07 -33.84 2.63
N GLY A 156 4.79 -33.14 1.53
CA GLY A 156 5.02 -33.68 0.20
C GLY A 156 6.38 -33.24 -0.30
N THR A 157 7.21 -34.17 -0.78
CA THR A 157 8.50 -33.87 -1.37
C THR A 157 8.59 -34.36 -2.81
N TYR A 158 9.43 -33.73 -3.61
CA TYR A 158 9.76 -34.21 -4.95
C TYR A 158 11.26 -34.10 -5.21
N GLY A 159 11.83 -35.13 -5.81
CA GLY A 159 13.21 -35.23 -6.27
C GLY A 159 13.28 -35.54 -7.77
N ASP A 160 14.45 -35.96 -8.23
CA ASP A 160 14.61 -36.41 -9.62
C ASP A 160 13.91 -37.73 -9.92
N LYS A 161 13.91 -38.64 -8.94
CA LYS A 161 13.41 -40.01 -9.12
C LYS A 161 12.00 -40.19 -8.60
N ASN A 162 11.67 -39.59 -7.45
CA ASN A 162 10.46 -39.89 -6.71
C ASN A 162 9.69 -38.63 -6.29
N ILE A 163 8.38 -38.80 -6.09
CA ILE A 163 7.51 -37.92 -5.32
C ILE A 163 7.06 -38.74 -4.11
N ASP A 164 7.30 -38.22 -2.91
CA ASP A 164 7.04 -38.92 -1.65
C ASP A 164 6.13 -38.07 -0.76
N ILE A 165 5.21 -38.71 -0.04
CA ILE A 165 4.39 -38.07 0.99
C ILE A 165 4.77 -38.65 2.34
N TYR A 166 5.01 -37.76 3.30
CA TYR A 166 5.32 -38.07 4.68
C TYR A 166 4.26 -37.50 5.60
N LYS A 167 3.91 -38.27 6.62
CA LYS A 167 3.22 -37.79 7.80
C LYS A 167 4.26 -37.33 8.81
N PHE A 168 4.14 -36.11 9.34
CA PHE A 168 5.06 -35.59 10.34
C PHE A 168 4.43 -35.71 11.73
N GLU A 169 4.99 -36.59 12.55
CA GLU A 169 4.50 -36.90 13.90
C GLU A 169 5.70 -37.08 14.83
N ASN A 170 5.62 -36.52 16.04
CA ASN A 170 6.70 -36.61 17.06
C ASN A 170 8.09 -36.19 16.53
N ASP A 171 8.13 -35.15 15.70
CA ASP A 171 9.33 -34.65 15.03
C ASP A 171 10.03 -35.64 14.08
N GLU A 172 9.34 -36.72 13.70
CA GLU A 172 9.79 -37.71 12.73
C GLU A 172 8.92 -37.70 11.47
N LEU A 173 9.52 -38.09 10.34
CA LEU A 173 8.82 -38.25 9.07
C LEU A 173 8.54 -39.72 8.80
N LYS A 174 7.27 -40.10 8.85
CA LYS A 174 6.80 -41.41 8.42
C LYS A 174 6.35 -41.35 6.97
N ARG A 175 7.06 -42.01 6.06
CA ARG A 175 6.65 -42.11 4.66
C ARG A 175 5.37 -42.93 4.54
N ILE A 176 4.38 -42.39 3.84
CA ILE A 176 3.07 -43.04 3.64
C ILE A 176 2.75 -43.29 2.17
N TYR A 177 3.44 -42.63 1.25
CA TYR A 177 3.25 -42.80 -0.18
C TYR A 177 4.54 -42.48 -0.93
N GLU A 178 4.80 -43.21 -2.01
CA GLU A 178 5.93 -43.04 -2.92
C GLU A 178 5.46 -43.30 -4.34
N MET A 179 5.90 -42.48 -5.29
CA MET A 179 5.71 -42.73 -6.71
C MET A 179 6.91 -42.25 -7.53
N ASN A 180 7.16 -42.89 -8.68
CA ASN A 180 8.18 -42.43 -9.62
C ASN A 180 7.81 -41.06 -10.19
N ASN A 181 8.73 -40.10 -10.09
CA ASN A 181 8.62 -38.79 -10.71
C ASN A 181 8.95 -38.89 -12.21
N LYS A 182 7.95 -38.63 -13.05
CA LYS A 182 8.10 -38.56 -14.51
C LYS A 182 8.02 -37.12 -15.05
N TRP A 183 7.94 -36.13 -14.16
CA TRP A 183 7.59 -34.74 -14.50
C TRP A 183 8.64 -33.74 -14.01
N ASN A 184 8.63 -32.57 -14.63
CA ASN A 184 9.47 -31.46 -14.24
C ASN A 184 8.73 -30.61 -13.19
N VAL A 185 8.59 -31.17 -12.00
CA VAL A 185 7.74 -30.61 -10.94
C VAL A 185 8.20 -29.20 -10.54
N ARG A 186 7.29 -28.23 -10.64
CA ARG A 186 7.47 -26.88 -10.07
C ARG A 186 7.12 -26.84 -8.61
N ASN A 187 5.97 -27.41 -8.27
CA ASN A 187 5.44 -27.51 -6.92
C ASN A 187 4.41 -28.65 -6.86
N ILE A 188 4.09 -29.10 -5.65
CA ILE A 188 2.99 -30.04 -5.41
C ILE A 188 2.05 -29.47 -4.35
N TYR A 189 0.78 -29.84 -4.36
CA TYR A 189 -0.18 -29.41 -3.33
C TYR A 189 -0.93 -30.62 -2.81
N LEU A 190 -1.01 -30.76 -1.49
CA LEU A 190 -1.74 -31.83 -0.85
C LEU A 190 -3.08 -31.30 -0.38
N LYS A 191 -4.16 -31.98 -0.77
CA LYS A 191 -5.52 -31.57 -0.43
C LYS A 191 -6.41 -32.79 -0.22
N GLU A 192 -7.45 -32.60 0.58
CA GLU A 192 -8.51 -33.58 0.78
C GLU A 192 -9.77 -33.16 0.02
N ILE A 193 -10.35 -34.10 -0.74
CA ILE A 193 -11.55 -33.89 -1.56
C ILE A 193 -12.49 -35.07 -1.32
N ASN A 194 -13.71 -34.80 -0.83
CA ASN A 194 -14.75 -35.82 -0.63
C ASN A 194 -14.23 -37.07 0.13
N GLY A 195 -13.40 -36.85 1.17
CA GLY A 195 -12.78 -37.90 1.98
C GLY A 195 -11.57 -38.61 1.35
N GLY A 196 -11.23 -38.33 0.10
CA GLY A 196 -10.01 -38.81 -0.56
C GLY A 196 -8.85 -37.84 -0.40
N LYS A 197 -7.61 -38.36 -0.31
CA LYS A 197 -6.40 -37.53 -0.22
C LYS A 197 -5.67 -37.48 -1.58
N TYR A 198 -5.38 -36.27 -2.04
CA TYR A 198 -4.90 -36.00 -3.38
C TYR A 198 -3.63 -35.14 -3.41
N ILE A 199 -2.79 -35.43 -4.40
CA ILE A 199 -1.62 -34.63 -4.80
C ILE A 199 -1.96 -33.93 -6.11
N PHE A 200 -1.88 -32.60 -6.11
CA PHE A 200 -1.85 -31.81 -7.33
C PHE A 200 -0.40 -31.55 -7.71
N ILE A 201 0.03 -32.03 -8.88
CA ILE A 201 1.38 -31.83 -9.38
C ILE A 201 1.34 -30.72 -10.42
N ALA A 202 2.02 -29.60 -10.13
CA ALA A 202 2.20 -28.51 -11.08
C ALA A 202 3.45 -28.78 -11.91
N ASP A 203 3.26 -29.27 -13.14
CA ASP A 203 4.33 -29.58 -14.08
C ASP A 203 4.71 -28.34 -14.90
N LYS A 204 6.01 -28.11 -15.09
CA LYS A 204 6.51 -26.93 -15.81
C LYS A 204 7.19 -27.29 -17.12
N ALA A 205 6.98 -26.45 -18.12
CA ALA A 205 7.95 -26.29 -19.20
C ALA A 205 8.65 -24.94 -19.02
N ASP A 206 9.97 -24.97 -19.03
CA ASP A 206 10.82 -23.80 -18.78
C ASP A 206 10.50 -23.10 -17.45
N LEU A 207 9.99 -21.86 -17.52
CA LEU A 207 9.65 -21.03 -16.37
C LEU A 207 8.14 -21.03 -16.05
N ASN A 208 7.32 -21.68 -16.88
CA ASN A 208 5.86 -21.64 -16.79
C ASN A 208 5.27 -22.97 -16.35
N ILE A 209 4.23 -22.90 -15.52
CA ILE A 209 3.39 -24.06 -15.25
C ILE A 209 2.50 -24.30 -16.45
N ASN A 210 2.57 -25.51 -17.01
CA ASN A 210 1.81 -25.89 -18.19
C ASN A 210 0.67 -26.83 -17.86
N ASP A 211 0.88 -27.80 -16.99
CA ASP A 211 -0.10 -28.84 -16.72
C ASP A 211 -0.29 -29.02 -15.22
N ILE A 212 -1.53 -29.32 -14.83
CA ILE A 212 -1.83 -29.81 -13.49
C ILE A 212 -2.30 -31.26 -13.60
N LEU A 213 -1.59 -32.11 -12.88
CA LEU A 213 -1.90 -33.53 -12.73
C LEU A 213 -2.47 -33.77 -11.34
N LEU A 214 -3.32 -34.78 -11.23
CA LEU A 214 -3.96 -35.21 -10.01
C LEU A 214 -3.60 -36.67 -9.75
N VAL A 215 -3.11 -36.95 -8.54
CA VAL A 215 -2.85 -38.31 -8.06
C VAL A 215 -3.62 -38.49 -6.75
N ARG A 216 -4.31 -39.61 -6.60
CA ARG A 216 -4.97 -39.98 -5.36
C ARG A 216 -4.09 -40.96 -4.59
N PHE A 217 -3.64 -40.57 -3.39
CA PHE A 217 -2.54 -41.26 -2.68
C PHE A 217 -2.98 -42.09 -1.47
N ASP A 218 -4.27 -42.10 -1.14
CA ASP A 218 -4.89 -42.99 -0.15
C ASP A 218 -5.25 -44.38 -0.73
N LYS A 219 -4.97 -44.63 -2.01
CA LYS A 219 -5.16 -45.92 -2.69
C LYS A 219 -3.87 -46.32 -3.41
N LEU A 220 -3.55 -47.62 -3.38
CA LEU A 220 -2.24 -48.18 -3.77
C LEU A 220 -1.92 -48.09 -5.27
N ASP A 221 -2.92 -48.01 -6.16
CA ASP A 221 -2.73 -47.95 -7.62
C ASP A 221 -3.53 -46.80 -8.24
N ASN A 222 -2.94 -45.61 -8.32
CA ASN A 222 -3.50 -44.54 -9.15
C ASN A 222 -2.41 -43.89 -10.01
N GLU A 223 -2.57 -44.03 -11.32
CA GLU A 223 -1.83 -43.24 -12.29
C GLU A 223 -2.19 -41.76 -12.16
N ALA A 224 -1.23 -40.89 -12.46
CA ALA A 224 -1.47 -39.45 -12.49
C ALA A 224 -2.42 -39.09 -13.64
N LYS A 225 -3.58 -38.53 -13.30
CA LYS A 225 -4.56 -38.03 -14.27
C LYS A 225 -4.29 -36.56 -14.56
N LYS A 226 -4.13 -36.20 -15.84
CA LYS A 226 -4.12 -34.78 -16.24
C LYS A 226 -5.51 -34.18 -16.09
N ILE A 227 -5.64 -33.17 -15.24
CA ILE A 227 -6.93 -32.50 -14.96
C ILE A 227 -7.00 -31.09 -15.53
N MET A 228 -5.86 -30.48 -15.85
CA MET A 228 -5.84 -29.13 -16.43
C MET A 228 -4.65 -28.96 -17.38
N ASN A 229 -4.92 -28.29 -18.50
CA ASN A 229 -3.90 -27.71 -19.38
C ASN A 229 -3.97 -26.18 -19.27
N ILE A 230 -2.83 -25.56 -19.00
CA ILE A 230 -2.62 -24.13 -18.87
C ILE A 230 -1.85 -23.67 -20.10
N LYS A 231 -2.59 -23.26 -21.13
CA LYS A 231 -2.01 -22.68 -22.33
C LYS A 231 -1.58 -21.24 -22.05
N SER A 232 -0.30 -21.03 -21.71
CA SER A 232 0.29 -19.70 -21.69
C SER A 232 0.78 -19.32 -23.09
N GLY A 233 0.42 -18.13 -23.58
CA GLY A 233 1.02 -17.60 -24.82
C GLY A 233 2.53 -17.38 -24.65
N PHE A 234 3.27 -17.31 -25.77
CA PHE A 234 4.74 -17.17 -25.80
C PHE A 234 5.35 -16.05 -24.92
N ASN A 235 4.56 -15.03 -24.56
CA ASN A 235 4.99 -13.89 -23.74
C ASN A 235 4.25 -13.81 -22.40
N ALA A 236 3.74 -14.91 -21.87
CA ALA A 236 3.05 -14.94 -20.59
C ALA A 236 3.87 -15.71 -19.55
N VAL A 237 3.91 -15.20 -18.32
CA VAL A 237 4.58 -15.86 -17.20
C VAL A 237 3.57 -16.25 -16.12
N ILE A 238 3.59 -17.53 -15.72
CA ILE A 238 2.78 -18.09 -14.64
C ILE A 238 3.74 -18.71 -13.62
N ARG A 239 4.00 -17.98 -12.53
CA ARG A 239 5.03 -18.34 -11.55
C ARG A 239 4.57 -19.36 -10.52
N ASP A 240 3.30 -19.26 -10.17
CA ASP A 240 2.67 -20.01 -9.09
C ASP A 240 1.16 -20.12 -9.29
N ILE A 241 0.56 -21.16 -8.73
CA ILE A 241 -0.87 -21.43 -8.74
C ILE A 241 -1.29 -21.78 -7.32
N LYS A 242 -2.35 -21.13 -6.84
CA LYS A 242 -2.98 -21.47 -5.57
C LYS A 242 -4.20 -22.34 -5.82
N ILE A 243 -4.33 -23.39 -5.02
CA ILE A 243 -5.41 -24.36 -5.11
C ILE A 243 -6.18 -24.33 -3.80
N GLU A 244 -7.49 -24.13 -3.87
CA GLU A 244 -8.37 -24.25 -2.71
C GLU A 244 -9.64 -25.03 -3.05
N ILE A 245 -10.19 -25.69 -2.03
CA ILE A 245 -11.40 -26.52 -2.18
C ILE A 245 -12.49 -25.95 -1.28
N VAL A 246 -13.63 -25.70 -1.89
CA VAL A 246 -14.81 -25.17 -1.21
C VAL A 246 -16.01 -25.95 -1.69
N ASP A 247 -16.64 -26.65 -0.74
CA ASP A 247 -17.69 -27.62 -0.99
C ASP A 247 -17.24 -28.63 -2.05
N ASN A 248 -18.04 -28.85 -3.09
CA ASN A 248 -17.75 -29.81 -4.18
C ASN A 248 -17.01 -29.17 -5.37
N LYS A 249 -16.20 -28.13 -5.14
CA LYS A 249 -15.50 -27.36 -6.19
C LYS A 249 -14.03 -27.18 -5.87
N ILE A 250 -13.18 -27.33 -6.88
CA ILE A 250 -11.73 -27.10 -6.81
C ILE A 250 -11.40 -25.81 -7.55
N PHE A 251 -10.84 -24.83 -6.85
CA PHE A 251 -10.47 -23.54 -7.40
C PHE A 251 -8.97 -23.49 -7.64
N PHE A 252 -8.61 -23.03 -8.83
CA PHE A 252 -7.26 -22.71 -9.23
C PHE A 252 -7.19 -21.22 -9.50
N ALA A 253 -6.38 -20.50 -8.74
CA ALA A 253 -6.17 -19.07 -8.90
C ALA A 253 -4.69 -18.81 -9.19
N TYR A 254 -4.39 -18.05 -10.25
CA TYR A 254 -3.03 -17.68 -10.59
C TYR A 254 -2.93 -16.37 -11.35
N LEU A 255 -1.81 -15.68 -11.18
CA LEU A 255 -1.53 -14.47 -11.94
C LEU A 255 -0.84 -14.83 -13.26
N VAL A 256 -1.31 -14.22 -14.33
CA VAL A 256 -0.66 -14.27 -15.63
C VAL A 256 -0.11 -12.89 -15.93
N THR A 257 1.20 -12.78 -16.09
CA THR A 257 1.85 -11.51 -16.45
C THR A 257 2.35 -11.58 -17.88
N ASN A 258 1.85 -10.71 -18.74
CA ASN A 258 2.37 -10.55 -20.10
C ASN A 258 3.70 -9.81 -20.04
N THR A 259 4.74 -10.30 -20.72
CA THR A 259 6.09 -9.71 -20.75
C THR A 259 6.28 -8.76 -21.93
N LYS A 260 5.34 -8.68 -22.88
CA LYS A 260 5.41 -7.77 -24.04
C LYS A 260 4.66 -6.46 -23.77
N ASN A 261 5.28 -5.32 -24.11
CA ASN A 261 4.75 -3.93 -24.07
C ASN A 261 3.78 -3.60 -22.92
N ARG A 262 4.32 -3.00 -21.84
CA ARG A 262 3.62 -2.54 -20.62
C ARG A 262 3.02 -3.65 -19.76
N SER A 263 3.89 -4.56 -19.29
CA SER A 263 3.60 -5.74 -18.47
C SER A 263 2.21 -5.76 -17.82
N ARG A 264 1.20 -6.26 -18.54
CA ARG A 264 -0.17 -6.36 -18.03
C ARG A 264 -0.32 -7.67 -17.28
N THR A 265 -0.75 -7.56 -16.02
CA THR A 265 -1.11 -8.71 -15.19
C THR A 265 -2.63 -8.84 -15.13
N TYR A 266 -3.11 -10.08 -15.16
CA TYR A 266 -4.48 -10.42 -14.82
C TYR A 266 -4.51 -11.66 -13.93
N LEU A 267 -5.61 -11.84 -13.21
CA LEU A 267 -5.89 -13.03 -12.43
C LEU A 267 -6.68 -14.01 -13.30
N GLU A 268 -6.26 -15.26 -13.36
CA GLU A 268 -7.02 -16.34 -13.98
C GLU A 268 -7.57 -17.25 -12.90
N LEU A 269 -8.87 -17.52 -12.98
CA LEU A 269 -9.59 -18.38 -12.07
C LEU A 269 -10.21 -19.53 -12.86
N LYS A 270 -9.89 -20.76 -12.45
CA LYS A 270 -10.51 -21.97 -12.99
C LYS A 270 -11.19 -22.74 -11.87
N VAL A 271 -12.40 -23.21 -12.12
CA VAL A 271 -13.18 -24.00 -11.17
C VAL A 271 -13.50 -25.34 -11.79
N LEU A 272 -13.11 -26.41 -11.10
CA LEU A 272 -13.42 -27.78 -11.46
C LEU A 272 -14.46 -28.35 -10.51
N ASN A 273 -15.29 -29.24 -11.04
CA ASN A 273 -16.12 -30.11 -10.21
C ASN A 273 -15.24 -31.11 -9.44
N ALA A 274 -15.43 -31.26 -8.14
CA ALA A 274 -14.58 -32.13 -7.33
C ALA A 274 -14.85 -33.64 -7.53
N GLU A 275 -16.02 -34.04 -8.04
CA GLU A 275 -16.34 -35.45 -8.33
C GLU A 275 -15.82 -35.87 -9.71
N THR A 276 -16.10 -35.07 -10.73
CA THR A 276 -15.77 -35.41 -12.13
C THR A 276 -14.38 -34.91 -12.56
N PHE A 277 -13.83 -33.91 -11.85
CA PHE A 277 -12.64 -33.15 -12.24
C PHE A 277 -12.78 -32.41 -13.57
N ASN A 278 -14.01 -32.22 -14.06
CA ASN A 278 -14.26 -31.46 -15.27
C ASN A 278 -14.22 -29.96 -14.98
N LEU A 279 -13.66 -29.21 -15.91
CA LEU A 279 -13.65 -27.74 -15.87
C LEU A 279 -15.07 -27.22 -16.06
N GLU A 280 -15.58 -26.48 -15.08
CA GLU A 280 -16.90 -25.85 -15.14
C GLU A 280 -16.82 -24.35 -15.41
N VAL A 281 -15.79 -23.69 -14.87
CA VAL A 281 -15.59 -22.25 -15.02
C VAL A 281 -14.14 -21.97 -15.40
N SER A 282 -13.95 -21.10 -16.38
CA SER A 282 -12.66 -20.45 -16.64
C SER A 282 -12.90 -18.96 -16.86
N ARG A 283 -12.33 -18.15 -15.98
CA ARG A 283 -12.51 -16.70 -15.99
C ARG A 283 -11.18 -15.97 -15.94
N LYS A 284 -11.04 -15.02 -16.86
CA LYS A 284 -9.97 -14.04 -16.86
C LYS A 284 -10.48 -12.77 -16.17
N ILE A 285 -9.92 -12.46 -15.01
CA ILE A 285 -10.24 -11.29 -14.20
C ILE A 285 -9.14 -10.25 -14.41
N THR A 286 -9.41 -9.29 -15.30
CA THR A 286 -8.61 -8.06 -15.44
C THR A 286 -9.03 -7.02 -14.41
N ASP A 287 -8.22 -5.97 -14.24
CA ASP A 287 -8.53 -4.83 -13.36
C ASP A 287 -9.88 -4.17 -13.69
N SER A 288 -10.28 -4.12 -14.96
CA SER A 288 -11.61 -3.64 -15.38
C SER A 288 -12.80 -4.43 -14.79
N TYR A 289 -12.61 -5.68 -14.36
CA TYR A 289 -13.66 -6.47 -13.70
C TYR A 289 -13.68 -6.30 -12.18
N ILE A 290 -12.71 -5.55 -11.62
CA ILE A 290 -12.55 -5.37 -10.18
C ILE A 290 -12.87 -3.92 -9.85
N ASN A 291 -14.05 -3.68 -9.28
CA ASN A 291 -14.53 -2.33 -9.01
C ASN A 291 -13.56 -1.55 -8.09
N GLY A 292 -12.95 -0.51 -8.64
CA GLY A 292 -12.05 0.39 -7.92
C GLY A 292 -10.58 -0.01 -7.94
N VAL A 293 -10.17 -1.00 -8.75
CA VAL A 293 -8.77 -1.41 -8.92
C VAL A 293 -8.28 -1.07 -10.33
N ALA A 294 -7.04 -0.59 -10.42
CA ALA A 294 -6.31 -0.47 -11.69
C ALA A 294 -4.94 -1.16 -11.56
N ALA A 295 -4.37 -1.62 -12.68
CA ALA A 295 -3.00 -2.15 -12.75
C ALA A 295 -2.70 -3.22 -11.68
N LEU A 296 -3.32 -4.39 -11.81
CA LEU A 296 -3.05 -5.56 -10.96
C LEU A 296 -1.54 -5.86 -10.87
N GLY A 297 -1.07 -6.17 -9.67
CA GLY A 297 0.33 -6.53 -9.41
C GLY A 297 0.64 -7.98 -9.77
N GLY A 298 1.71 -8.19 -10.53
CA GLY A 298 2.09 -9.50 -11.12
C GLY A 298 2.90 -10.47 -10.29
N ASN A 299 3.03 -10.24 -8.98
CA ASN A 299 4.09 -10.89 -8.22
C ASN A 299 3.64 -12.13 -7.46
N SER A 300 2.57 -12.04 -6.69
CA SER A 300 1.98 -13.18 -6.00
C SER A 300 0.60 -12.89 -5.42
N ILE A 301 -0.07 -13.96 -4.98
CA ILE A 301 -1.38 -13.94 -4.35
C ILE A 301 -1.38 -14.89 -3.15
N SER A 302 -2.22 -14.57 -2.16
CA SER A 302 -2.63 -15.49 -1.11
C SER A 302 -4.09 -15.86 -1.32
N VAL A 303 -4.46 -17.12 -1.10
CA VAL A 303 -5.83 -17.62 -1.26
C VAL A 303 -6.23 -18.38 -0.02
N TYR A 304 -7.46 -18.17 0.45
CA TYR A 304 -8.03 -18.90 1.57
C TYR A 304 -9.54 -19.05 1.42
N LYS A 305 -10.15 -19.95 2.18
CA LYS A 305 -11.60 -20.19 2.19
C LYS A 305 -12.28 -19.54 3.39
N GLU A 306 -13.47 -19.00 3.18
CA GLU A 306 -14.29 -18.40 4.23
C GLU A 306 -15.77 -18.48 3.84
N ASN A 307 -16.63 -19.02 4.72
CA ASN A 307 -18.09 -19.07 4.55
C ASN A 307 -18.55 -19.61 3.18
N GLY A 308 -18.00 -20.73 2.72
CA GLY A 308 -18.37 -21.33 1.43
C GLY A 308 -17.93 -20.53 0.19
N LYS A 309 -17.00 -19.59 0.36
CA LYS A 309 -16.43 -18.74 -0.69
C LYS A 309 -14.90 -18.78 -0.67
N ILE A 310 -14.30 -18.34 -1.77
CA ILE A 310 -12.86 -18.16 -1.89
C ILE A 310 -12.54 -16.68 -1.67
N LYS A 311 -11.49 -16.41 -0.91
CA LYS A 311 -10.90 -15.10 -0.72
C LYS A 311 -9.52 -15.06 -1.36
N ILE A 312 -9.26 -14.04 -2.16
CA ILE A 312 -7.99 -13.88 -2.88
C ILE A 312 -7.38 -12.54 -2.49
N ILE A 313 -6.22 -12.55 -1.86
CA ILE A 313 -5.47 -11.36 -1.51
C ILE A 313 -4.43 -11.08 -2.61
N CYS A 314 -4.52 -9.89 -3.20
CA CYS A 314 -3.71 -9.45 -4.31
C CYS A 314 -3.33 -7.97 -4.17
N SER A 315 -2.54 -7.45 -5.12
CA SER A 315 -2.10 -6.06 -5.12
C SER A 315 -2.56 -5.31 -6.37
N GLY A 316 -2.81 -4.01 -6.28
CA GLY A 316 -3.26 -3.16 -7.38
C GLY A 316 -3.54 -1.72 -6.92
N ILE A 317 -3.61 -0.77 -7.84
CA ILE A 317 -3.82 0.65 -7.52
C ILE A 317 -5.27 0.85 -7.06
N ASN A 318 -5.44 1.43 -5.87
CA ASN A 318 -6.74 1.76 -5.31
C ASN A 318 -7.33 3.03 -5.94
N MET A 319 -8.20 2.87 -6.94
CA MET A 319 -8.87 3.97 -7.62
C MET A 319 -9.93 4.67 -6.76
N ARG A 320 -10.34 4.07 -5.62
CA ARG A 320 -11.21 4.73 -4.64
C ARG A 320 -10.43 5.74 -3.79
N ASN A 321 -9.13 5.53 -3.64
CA ASN A 321 -8.24 6.48 -3.01
C ASN A 321 -7.70 7.48 -4.03
N LYS A 322 -8.25 8.69 -4.04
CA LYS A 322 -7.77 9.76 -4.93
C LYS A 322 -6.28 10.12 -4.72
N TYR A 323 -5.71 9.78 -3.55
CA TYR A 323 -4.31 10.00 -3.20
C TYR A 323 -3.38 8.83 -3.59
N ALA A 324 -3.93 7.67 -3.98
CA ALA A 324 -3.12 6.51 -4.32
C ALA A 324 -2.24 6.78 -5.56
N MET A 325 -0.97 6.39 -5.44
CA MET A 325 0.02 6.43 -6.52
C MET A 325 0.51 5.05 -6.91
N TYR A 326 0.56 4.18 -5.92
CA TYR A 326 1.16 2.87 -6.01
C TYR A 326 0.12 1.81 -5.67
N SER A 327 0.50 0.55 -5.85
CA SER A 327 -0.38 -0.57 -5.57
C SER A 327 -0.58 -0.71 -4.06
N ASP A 328 -1.85 -0.86 -3.66
CA ASP A 328 -2.27 -1.31 -2.34
C ASP A 328 -2.55 -2.82 -2.37
N ILE A 329 -2.66 -3.44 -1.20
CA ILE A 329 -3.17 -4.78 -1.00
C ILE A 329 -4.69 -4.73 -0.84
N PHE A 330 -5.39 -5.63 -1.53
CA PHE A 330 -6.83 -5.81 -1.41
C PHE A 330 -7.21 -7.29 -1.40
N GLU A 331 -8.39 -7.58 -0.86
CA GLU A 331 -9.04 -8.87 -0.87
C GLU A 331 -10.20 -8.87 -1.87
N LEU A 332 -10.26 -9.91 -2.70
CA LEU A 332 -11.42 -10.26 -3.51
C LEU A 332 -12.21 -11.36 -2.83
N GLU A 333 -13.53 -11.20 -2.81
CA GLU A 333 -14.45 -12.27 -2.50
C GLU A 333 -15.01 -12.86 -3.79
N VAL A 334 -14.83 -14.18 -3.97
CA VAL A 334 -15.24 -14.89 -5.18
C VAL A 334 -16.23 -15.99 -4.83
N ASP A 335 -17.34 -16.02 -5.58
CA ASP A 335 -18.36 -17.07 -5.44
C ASP A 335 -17.97 -18.38 -6.14
N LYS A 336 -18.86 -19.37 -6.07
CA LYS A 336 -18.65 -20.70 -6.66
C LYS A 336 -18.62 -20.70 -8.18
N GLN A 337 -19.20 -19.69 -8.80
CA GLN A 337 -19.27 -19.49 -10.25
C GLN A 337 -18.11 -18.65 -10.77
N GLY A 338 -17.17 -18.27 -9.88
CA GLY A 338 -16.00 -17.46 -10.19
C GLY A 338 -16.30 -15.97 -10.39
N ASN A 339 -17.48 -15.48 -10.00
CA ASN A 339 -17.77 -14.05 -10.03
C ASN A 339 -17.13 -13.34 -8.83
N VAL A 340 -16.57 -12.16 -9.08
CA VAL A 340 -16.11 -11.26 -8.03
C VAL A 340 -17.33 -10.58 -7.40
N LEU A 341 -17.61 -10.89 -6.13
CA LEU A 341 -18.73 -10.32 -5.39
C LEU A 341 -18.37 -8.99 -4.72
N ASN A 342 -17.16 -8.91 -4.16
CA ASN A 342 -16.73 -7.76 -3.38
C ASN A 342 -15.21 -7.55 -3.44
N VAL A 343 -14.80 -6.31 -3.20
CA VAL A 343 -13.40 -5.86 -3.14
C VAL A 343 -13.21 -5.03 -1.87
N ILE A 344 -12.29 -5.48 -1.02
CA ILE A 344 -11.96 -4.84 0.25
C ILE A 344 -10.48 -4.43 0.23
N PHE A 345 -10.19 -3.13 0.26
CA PHE A 345 -8.81 -2.65 0.35
C PHE A 345 -8.30 -2.77 1.79
N ILE A 346 -7.14 -3.40 1.96
CA ILE A 346 -6.53 -3.74 3.26
C ILE A 346 -5.42 -2.76 3.62
N SER A 347 -4.61 -2.34 2.63
CA SER A 347 -3.58 -1.33 2.83
C SER A 347 -4.00 0.03 2.29
N ASN A 348 -3.34 1.05 2.81
CA ASN A 348 -3.32 2.41 2.28
C ASN A 348 -1.96 3.01 2.60
N THR A 349 -0.91 2.49 1.97
CA THR A 349 0.45 2.97 2.22
C THR A 349 0.88 3.94 1.12
N GLY A 350 1.83 4.82 1.45
CA GLY A 350 2.46 5.68 0.44
C GLY A 350 3.45 4.93 -0.47
N GLY A 351 3.70 3.64 -0.21
CA GLY A 351 4.64 2.80 -0.92
C GLY A 351 3.97 1.86 -1.93
N GLN A 352 4.77 1.11 -2.68
CA GLN A 352 4.24 0.09 -3.59
C GLN A 352 4.12 -1.26 -2.90
N SER A 353 2.93 -1.56 -2.38
CA SER A 353 2.64 -2.82 -1.69
C SER A 353 2.55 -4.01 -2.64
N LYS A 354 3.26 -5.08 -2.30
CA LYS A 354 3.34 -6.35 -3.04
C LYS A 354 3.57 -7.52 -2.10
N ARG A 355 3.52 -8.74 -2.65
CA ARG A 355 3.90 -9.99 -1.97
C ARG A 355 3.08 -10.29 -0.71
N PRO A 356 1.73 -10.28 -0.79
CA PRO A 356 0.89 -10.57 0.36
C PRO A 356 1.07 -12.02 0.82
N SER A 357 1.22 -12.21 2.12
CA SER A 357 1.32 -13.50 2.79
C SER A 357 0.34 -13.54 3.96
N PHE A 358 -0.57 -14.51 3.94
CA PHE A 358 -1.71 -14.59 4.86
C PHE A 358 -1.60 -15.80 5.78
N ILE A 359 -2.02 -15.61 7.03
CA ILE A 359 -2.25 -16.71 7.97
C ILE A 359 -3.55 -16.47 8.75
N ARG A 360 -4.23 -17.57 9.04
CA ARG A 360 -5.33 -17.62 10.01
C ARG A 360 -4.85 -18.29 11.28
N THR A 361 -4.96 -17.61 12.40
CA THR A 361 -4.65 -18.14 13.73
C THR A 361 -5.90 -18.21 14.59
N GLU A 362 -5.82 -18.86 15.75
CA GLU A 362 -6.93 -18.91 16.72
C GLU A 362 -7.34 -17.53 17.24
N PHE A 363 -6.40 -16.60 17.29
CA PHE A 363 -6.64 -15.24 17.75
C PHE A 363 -6.94 -14.25 16.62
N GLY A 364 -6.79 -14.61 15.34
CA GLY A 364 -7.28 -13.78 14.24
C GLY A 364 -6.62 -14.03 12.89
N ASP A 365 -7.11 -13.29 11.89
CA ASP A 365 -6.54 -13.27 10.54
C ASP A 365 -5.43 -12.22 10.48
N TYR A 366 -4.27 -12.60 9.93
CA TYR A 366 -3.12 -11.71 9.78
C TYR A 366 -2.56 -11.75 8.35
N LEU A 367 -2.06 -10.60 7.92
CA LEU A 367 -1.51 -10.40 6.60
C LEU A 367 -0.20 -9.64 6.72
N ALA A 368 0.87 -10.19 6.14
CA ALA A 368 2.14 -9.51 5.97
C ALA A 368 2.36 -9.19 4.48
N TRP A 369 3.03 -8.07 4.19
CA TRP A 369 3.41 -7.72 2.82
C TRP A 369 4.66 -6.83 2.81
N LEU A 370 5.16 -6.56 1.60
CA LEU A 370 6.32 -5.71 1.37
C LEU A 370 5.95 -4.46 0.60
N ASP A 371 6.40 -3.31 1.11
CA ASP A 371 6.37 -2.03 0.39
C ASP A 371 7.76 -1.74 -0.18
N ILE A 372 7.84 -1.36 -1.46
CA ILE A 372 9.11 -1.03 -2.11
C ILE A 372 9.73 0.24 -1.51
N GLU A 373 11.01 0.17 -1.16
CA GLU A 373 11.86 1.30 -0.75
C GLU A 373 13.10 1.36 -1.66
N VAL A 374 13.81 2.50 -1.69
CA VAL A 374 15.02 2.67 -2.52
C VAL A 374 16.06 1.57 -2.27
N ASN A 375 16.23 1.17 -1.00
CA ASN A 375 17.23 0.20 -0.56
C ASN A 375 16.56 -1.01 0.10
N GLY A 376 15.68 -1.69 -0.62
CA GLY A 376 15.00 -2.91 -0.15
C GLY A 376 13.50 -2.71 -0.04
N TYR A 377 12.93 -3.19 1.06
CA TYR A 377 11.50 -3.22 1.28
C TYR A 377 11.20 -2.97 2.76
N LYS A 378 10.08 -2.29 3.01
CA LYS A 378 9.48 -2.21 4.34
C LYS A 378 8.54 -3.38 4.56
N LEU A 379 8.68 -4.06 5.69
CA LEU A 379 7.81 -5.18 6.07
C LEU A 379 6.63 -4.64 6.87
N PHE A 380 5.44 -4.85 6.32
CA PHE A 380 4.19 -4.42 6.94
C PHE A 380 3.36 -5.61 7.41
N VAL A 381 2.57 -5.38 8.46
CA VAL A 381 1.57 -6.32 8.97
C VAL A 381 0.23 -5.62 9.19
N ASN A 382 -0.86 -6.33 8.96
CA ASN A 382 -2.22 -5.93 9.31
C ASN A 382 -3.00 -7.14 9.83
N SER A 383 -4.10 -6.89 10.54
CA SER A 383 -4.93 -7.94 11.15
C SER A 383 -6.41 -7.57 11.18
N LYS A 384 -7.27 -8.60 11.23
CA LYS A 384 -8.68 -8.49 11.61
C LYS A 384 -8.91 -8.67 13.13
N ASN A 385 -7.87 -8.96 13.91
CA ASN A 385 -7.97 -9.11 15.37
C ASN A 385 -8.41 -7.79 16.05
N LYS A 386 -9.36 -7.86 16.98
CA LYS A 386 -9.93 -6.67 17.64
C LYS A 386 -8.91 -5.89 18.46
N ASP A 387 -8.04 -6.59 19.20
CA ASP A 387 -7.00 -5.97 20.04
C ASP A 387 -6.02 -5.21 19.13
N PHE A 388 -5.57 -5.84 18.03
CA PHE A 388 -4.73 -5.20 17.01
C PHE A 388 -5.37 -3.94 16.42
N ILE A 389 -6.66 -4.02 16.06
CA ILE A 389 -7.42 -2.89 15.51
C ILE A 389 -7.47 -1.74 16.52
N SER A 390 -7.74 -2.04 17.79
CA SER A 390 -7.86 -1.02 18.85
C SER A 390 -6.53 -0.29 19.12
N GLU A 391 -5.41 -1.02 19.15
CA GLU A 391 -4.09 -0.43 19.44
C GLU A 391 -3.51 0.34 18.25
N ASN A 392 -3.65 -0.17 17.02
CA ASN A 392 -2.94 0.38 15.86
C ASN A 392 -3.75 1.39 15.04
N ASN A 393 -5.03 1.56 15.33
CA ASN A 393 -5.86 2.54 14.63
C ASN A 393 -5.69 3.99 15.12
N ILE A 394 -4.93 4.20 16.19
CA ILE A 394 -4.68 5.50 16.80
C ILE A 394 -3.49 6.19 16.09
N TYR A 395 -3.48 7.52 16.08
CA TYR A 395 -2.33 8.28 15.59
C TYR A 395 -1.12 8.06 16.49
N THR A 396 0.00 7.66 15.89
CA THR A 396 1.29 7.55 16.56
C THR A 396 2.04 8.87 16.50
N LYS A 397 3.03 9.06 17.38
CA LYS A 397 3.95 10.21 17.32
C LYS A 397 4.62 10.35 15.95
N ASN A 398 4.95 9.23 15.31
CA ASN A 398 5.59 9.23 13.99
C ASN A 398 4.65 9.74 12.89
N ASP A 399 3.34 9.52 13.02
CA ASP A 399 2.35 10.06 12.08
C ASP A 399 2.28 11.57 12.14
N TYR A 400 2.24 12.13 13.36
CA TYR A 400 2.29 13.58 13.58
C TYR A 400 3.56 14.20 13.00
N ILE A 401 4.71 13.58 13.25
CA ILE A 401 6.01 14.03 12.74
C ILE A 401 6.01 14.00 11.19
N THR A 402 5.58 12.89 10.60
CA THR A 402 5.55 12.71 9.14
C THR A 402 4.59 13.71 8.48
N ALA A 403 3.39 13.87 9.03
CA ALA A 403 2.41 14.84 8.56
C ALA A 403 2.92 16.29 8.68
N PHE A 404 3.61 16.61 9.79
CA PHE A 404 4.22 17.92 9.99
C PHE A 404 5.34 18.20 8.99
N TYR A 405 6.25 17.24 8.74
CA TYR A 405 7.30 17.41 7.73
C TYR A 405 6.73 17.62 6.32
N ARG A 406 5.66 16.90 5.96
CA ARG A 406 4.93 17.14 4.70
C ARG A 406 4.30 18.53 4.66
N ALA A 407 3.72 18.99 5.78
CA ALA A 407 3.15 20.32 5.90
C ALA A 407 4.21 21.44 5.81
N LEU A 408 5.43 21.22 6.31
CA LEU A 408 6.55 22.17 6.22
C LEU A 408 7.00 22.45 4.78
N ALA A 409 6.66 21.60 3.81
CA ALA A 409 6.90 21.90 2.39
C ALA A 409 5.96 23.00 1.86
N SER A 410 4.81 23.23 2.53
CA SER A 410 3.76 24.15 2.07
C SER A 410 4.25 25.60 1.90
N PRO A 411 4.98 26.21 2.86
CA PRO A 411 5.55 27.55 2.68
C PRO A 411 6.46 27.69 1.46
N PHE A 412 7.27 26.68 1.14
CA PHE A 412 8.18 26.71 0.00
C PHE A 412 7.42 26.67 -1.32
N TYR A 413 6.45 25.75 -1.44
CA TYR A 413 5.58 25.72 -2.61
C TYR A 413 4.73 26.99 -2.73
N ALA A 414 4.26 27.53 -1.61
CA ALA A 414 3.51 28.77 -1.58
C ALA A 414 4.31 29.98 -2.07
N LEU A 415 5.60 30.06 -1.74
CA LEU A 415 6.49 31.10 -2.27
C LEU A 415 6.68 30.95 -3.78
N ALA A 416 7.03 29.74 -4.25
CA ALA A 416 7.29 29.48 -5.67
C ALA A 416 6.04 29.75 -6.53
N PHE A 417 4.89 29.21 -6.14
CA PHE A 417 3.63 29.44 -6.85
C PHE A 417 3.06 30.82 -6.59
N GLY A 418 3.31 31.42 -5.43
CA GLY A 418 2.95 32.80 -5.13
C GLY A 418 3.64 33.79 -6.06
N PHE A 419 4.87 33.51 -6.49
CA PHE A 419 5.54 34.29 -7.54
C PHE A 419 4.83 34.14 -8.90
N LEU A 420 4.60 32.90 -9.35
CA LEU A 420 3.94 32.63 -10.65
C LEU A 420 2.52 33.21 -10.71
N LYS A 421 1.70 32.92 -9.69
CA LYS A 421 0.33 33.44 -9.54
C LYS A 421 0.30 34.92 -9.24
N GLY A 422 1.34 35.44 -8.60
CA GLY A 422 1.50 36.86 -8.33
C GLY A 422 1.79 37.65 -9.60
N MET A 423 2.61 37.14 -10.51
CA MET A 423 2.80 37.75 -11.83
C MET A 423 1.51 37.78 -12.64
N GLU A 424 0.75 36.69 -12.65
CA GLU A 424 -0.57 36.61 -13.30
C GLU A 424 -1.53 37.67 -12.70
N SER A 425 -1.64 37.72 -11.38
CA SER A 425 -2.48 38.69 -10.66
C SER A 425 -2.04 40.13 -10.88
N PHE A 426 -0.73 40.37 -10.97
CA PHE A 426 -0.16 41.70 -11.20
C PHE A 426 -0.58 42.28 -12.54
N LEU A 427 -0.64 41.47 -13.61
CA LEU A 427 -1.12 41.92 -14.92
C LEU A 427 -2.58 42.38 -14.85
N TYR A 428 -3.46 41.60 -14.20
CA TYR A 428 -4.86 42.00 -14.01
C TYR A 428 -5.01 43.26 -13.17
N VAL A 429 -4.22 43.36 -12.10
CA VAL A 429 -4.19 44.53 -11.23
C VAL A 429 -3.75 45.77 -12.02
N LEU A 430 -2.71 45.70 -12.85
CA LEU A 430 -2.26 46.83 -13.67
C LEU A 430 -3.35 47.30 -14.65
N ILE A 431 -4.02 46.38 -15.33
CA ILE A 431 -5.09 46.70 -16.30
C ILE A 431 -6.24 47.46 -15.62
N VAL A 432 -6.57 47.13 -14.38
CA VAL A 432 -7.64 47.81 -13.61
C VAL A 432 -7.13 49.08 -12.93
N PHE A 433 -5.91 49.08 -12.41
CA PHE A 433 -5.40 50.18 -11.59
C PHE A 433 -4.96 51.38 -12.42
N LEU A 434 -4.41 51.18 -13.62
CA LEU A 434 -3.94 52.28 -14.47
C LEU A 434 -5.08 53.22 -14.91
N PRO A 435 -6.24 52.75 -15.42
CA PRO A 435 -7.37 53.62 -15.74
C PRO A 435 -7.93 54.32 -14.51
N VAL A 436 -7.99 53.64 -13.36
CA VAL A 436 -8.50 54.23 -12.12
C VAL A 436 -7.57 55.32 -11.61
N ASP A 437 -6.25 55.12 -11.62
CA ASP A 437 -5.28 56.18 -11.24
C ASP A 437 -5.42 57.39 -12.17
N PHE A 438 -5.59 57.17 -13.48
CA PHE A 438 -5.83 58.25 -14.44
C PHE A 438 -7.09 59.05 -14.11
N ILE A 439 -8.20 58.37 -13.78
CA ILE A 439 -9.45 58.99 -13.34
C ILE A 439 -9.24 59.79 -12.04
N LEU A 440 -8.60 59.21 -11.03
CA LEU A 440 -8.36 59.89 -9.75
C LEU A 440 -7.51 61.15 -9.91
N ARG A 441 -6.49 61.12 -10.79
CA ARG A 441 -5.69 62.30 -11.16
C ARG A 441 -6.53 63.35 -11.87
N LYS A 442 -7.37 62.95 -12.84
CA LYS A 442 -8.27 63.86 -13.56
C LYS A 442 -9.21 64.60 -12.61
N TYR A 443 -9.72 63.92 -11.57
CA TYR A 443 -10.61 64.50 -10.55
C TYR A 443 -9.87 65.12 -9.35
N ARG A 444 -8.53 65.27 -9.40
CA ARG A 444 -7.71 65.90 -8.34
C ARG A 444 -7.93 65.30 -6.94
N ILE A 445 -8.18 63.99 -6.86
CA ILE A 445 -8.28 63.30 -5.58
C ILE A 445 -6.87 63.02 -5.11
N ASP A 446 -6.31 63.86 -4.24
CA ASP A 446 -4.91 63.73 -3.78
C ASP A 446 -4.75 63.12 -2.39
N LYS A 447 -5.85 62.90 -1.67
CA LYS A 447 -5.80 62.27 -0.34
C LYS A 447 -5.38 60.80 -0.43
N GLU A 448 -4.15 60.50 -0.03
CA GLU A 448 -3.53 59.17 0.02
C GLU A 448 -4.43 58.09 0.68
N ASN A 449 -5.08 58.42 1.79
CA ASN A 449 -5.99 57.49 2.49
C ASN A 449 -7.23 57.13 1.66
N ILE A 450 -7.72 58.05 0.82
CA ILE A 450 -8.87 57.80 -0.07
C ILE A 450 -8.41 56.91 -1.23
N LYS A 451 -7.26 57.23 -1.86
CA LYS A 451 -6.65 56.39 -2.90
C LYS A 451 -6.46 54.95 -2.41
N PHE A 452 -5.87 54.78 -1.23
CA PHE A 452 -5.66 53.47 -0.61
C PHE A 452 -6.97 52.68 -0.50
N LYS A 453 -8.03 53.27 0.06
CA LYS A 453 -9.34 52.60 0.23
C LYS A 453 -9.96 52.21 -1.11
N ILE A 454 -9.88 53.07 -2.12
CA ILE A 454 -10.40 52.79 -3.47
C ILE A 454 -9.67 51.61 -4.09
N PHE A 455 -8.34 51.64 -4.15
CA PHE A 455 -7.55 50.56 -4.75
C PHE A 455 -7.64 49.26 -3.95
N LEU A 456 -7.70 49.32 -2.62
CA LEU A 456 -7.93 48.14 -1.78
C LEU A 456 -9.29 47.50 -2.07
N SER A 457 -10.35 48.30 -2.18
CA SER A 457 -11.70 47.81 -2.48
C SER A 457 -11.75 47.17 -3.87
N LEU A 458 -11.14 47.82 -4.87
CA LEU A 458 -11.01 47.29 -6.23
C LEU A 458 -10.24 45.96 -6.25
N TYR A 459 -9.12 45.87 -5.52
CA TYR A 459 -8.38 44.62 -5.40
C TYR A 459 -9.24 43.51 -4.80
N ILE A 460 -9.98 43.78 -3.72
CA ILE A 460 -10.85 42.79 -3.08
C ILE A 460 -11.89 42.27 -4.07
N VAL A 461 -12.55 43.16 -4.83
CA VAL A 461 -13.53 42.78 -5.86
C VAL A 461 -12.87 41.94 -6.97
N LEU A 462 -11.72 42.38 -7.48
CA LEU A 462 -10.98 41.66 -8.51
C LEU A 462 -10.54 40.27 -8.03
N ASN A 463 -10.04 40.19 -6.79
CA ASN A 463 -9.63 38.94 -6.17
C ASN A 463 -10.82 37.98 -6.07
N LEU A 464 -12.01 38.45 -5.66
CA LEU A 464 -13.22 37.61 -5.61
C LEU A 464 -13.62 37.04 -6.97
N LEU A 465 -13.49 37.84 -8.04
CA LEU A 465 -13.82 37.40 -9.40
C LEU A 465 -12.82 36.36 -9.92
N LEU A 466 -11.52 36.58 -9.67
CA LEU A 466 -10.45 35.74 -10.20
C LEU A 466 -10.12 34.52 -9.32
N PHE A 467 -10.48 34.53 -8.04
CA PHE A 467 -10.08 33.50 -7.08
C PHE A 467 -10.44 32.08 -7.56
N ARG A 468 -11.64 31.95 -8.15
CA ARG A 468 -12.13 30.67 -8.65
C ARG A 468 -11.24 30.11 -9.77
N SER A 469 -10.87 30.94 -10.76
CA SER A 469 -9.99 30.49 -11.84
C SER A 469 -8.56 30.26 -11.36
N THR A 470 -8.05 31.11 -10.46
CA THR A 470 -6.64 31.17 -10.10
C THR A 470 -6.25 30.14 -9.04
N PHE A 471 -7.07 29.96 -8.01
CA PHE A 471 -6.76 29.10 -6.85
C PHE A 471 -7.74 27.93 -6.69
N TYR A 472 -9.02 28.11 -7.00
CA TYR A 472 -10.07 27.10 -6.78
C TYR A 472 -10.48 26.38 -8.08
N SER A 473 -9.53 25.70 -8.73
CA SER A 473 -9.79 24.95 -9.97
C SER A 473 -8.95 23.66 -10.06
N GLY A 474 -9.32 22.77 -10.99
CA GLY A 474 -8.54 21.59 -11.37
C GLY A 474 -8.11 20.69 -10.20
N TYR A 475 -6.80 20.38 -10.15
CA TYR A 475 -6.22 19.50 -9.14
C TYR A 475 -6.35 20.03 -7.70
N THR A 476 -6.37 21.35 -7.49
CA THR A 476 -6.58 21.92 -6.16
C THR A 476 -7.91 21.47 -5.58
N VAL A 477 -9.00 21.63 -6.34
CA VAL A 477 -10.35 21.23 -5.91
C VAL A 477 -10.46 19.72 -5.81
N PHE A 478 -9.76 18.96 -6.63
CA PHE A 478 -9.74 17.50 -6.55
C PHE A 478 -9.19 17.03 -5.18
N PHE A 479 -8.04 17.54 -4.75
CA PHE A 479 -7.35 17.11 -3.52
C PHE A 479 -7.83 17.81 -2.24
N LEU A 480 -8.56 18.92 -2.36
CA LEU A 480 -9.15 19.63 -1.23
C LEU A 480 -9.90 18.68 -0.27
N PRO A 481 -9.87 18.90 1.04
CA PRO A 481 -10.73 18.20 1.99
C PRO A 481 -12.20 18.60 1.80
N SER A 482 -13.12 17.70 2.15
CA SER A 482 -14.57 17.87 1.92
C SER A 482 -15.16 19.13 2.56
N TYR A 483 -14.71 19.50 3.76
CA TYR A 483 -15.19 20.68 4.48
C TYR A 483 -14.80 22.01 3.83
N LEU A 484 -13.80 22.03 2.93
CA LEU A 484 -13.49 23.21 2.10
C LEU A 484 -14.20 23.16 0.73
N LYS A 485 -14.87 22.05 0.37
CA LYS A 485 -15.53 21.84 -0.93
C LYS A 485 -17.01 22.22 -0.90
N PHE A 486 -17.37 23.40 -0.38
CA PHE A 486 -18.76 23.87 -0.41
C PHE A 486 -18.97 24.89 -1.54
N LYS A 487 -20.22 25.02 -2.01
CA LYS A 487 -20.60 25.84 -3.18
C LYS A 487 -20.09 27.29 -3.12
N PHE A 488 -20.08 27.88 -1.92
CA PHE A 488 -19.67 29.26 -1.70
C PHE A 488 -18.19 29.43 -1.31
N ALA A 489 -17.42 28.34 -1.19
CA ALA A 489 -16.01 28.39 -0.79
C ALA A 489 -15.16 29.34 -1.66
N PRO A 490 -15.33 29.40 -3.01
CA PRO A 490 -14.58 30.33 -3.85
C PRO A 490 -14.80 31.81 -3.53
N TYR A 491 -15.86 32.17 -2.82
CA TYR A 491 -16.19 33.55 -2.46
C TYR A 491 -15.88 33.85 -0.98
N ILE A 492 -16.18 32.92 -0.09
CA ILE A 492 -15.96 33.11 1.36
C ILE A 492 -14.47 33.05 1.71
N MET A 493 -13.72 32.12 1.12
CA MET A 493 -12.30 31.94 1.44
C MET A 493 -11.42 33.14 1.07
N PRO A 494 -11.53 33.76 -0.13
CA PRO A 494 -10.79 34.99 -0.41
C PRO A 494 -11.17 36.14 0.52
N LEU A 495 -12.44 36.26 0.96
CA LEU A 495 -12.82 37.27 1.95
C LEU A 495 -12.10 37.06 3.29
N ILE A 496 -12.08 35.83 3.80
CA ILE A 496 -11.34 35.50 5.03
C ILE A 496 -9.86 35.83 4.89
N LEU A 497 -9.24 35.44 3.77
CA LEU A 497 -7.83 35.73 3.49
C LEU A 497 -7.55 37.23 3.38
N ASN A 498 -8.44 37.98 2.70
CA ASN A 498 -8.35 39.44 2.63
C ASN A 498 -8.45 40.10 4.01
N LEU A 499 -9.31 39.60 4.90
CA LEU A 499 -9.42 40.08 6.28
C LEU A 499 -8.13 39.84 7.07
N ILE A 500 -7.54 38.65 6.96
CA ILE A 500 -6.26 38.32 7.60
C ILE A 500 -5.14 39.21 7.06
N SER A 501 -5.04 39.37 5.73
CA SER A 501 -4.07 40.27 5.10
C SER A 501 -4.27 41.72 5.56
N GLY A 502 -5.51 42.18 5.69
CA GLY A 502 -5.86 43.50 6.19
C GLY A 502 -5.42 43.71 7.64
N ALA A 503 -5.59 42.72 8.51
CA ALA A 503 -5.13 42.77 9.90
C ALA A 503 -3.59 42.86 9.98
N ILE A 504 -2.86 42.08 9.17
CA ILE A 504 -1.40 42.12 9.08
C ILE A 504 -0.93 43.50 8.60
N ILE A 505 -1.62 44.09 7.63
CA ILE A 505 -1.32 45.44 7.16
C ILE A 505 -1.60 46.50 8.18
N TYR A 506 -2.69 46.38 8.91
CA TYR A 506 -3.02 47.35 9.93
C TYR A 506 -1.90 47.42 10.99
N ILE A 507 -1.34 46.27 11.37
CA ILE A 507 -0.15 46.20 12.23
C ILE A 507 1.04 46.88 11.57
N PHE A 508 1.31 46.58 10.30
CA PHE A 508 2.42 47.18 9.54
C PHE A 508 2.29 48.70 9.38
N TYR A 509 1.09 49.19 9.10
CA TYR A 509 0.72 50.59 8.98
C TYR A 509 0.95 51.34 10.29
N LYS A 510 0.52 50.76 11.42
CA LYS A 510 0.68 51.38 12.74
C LYS A 510 2.15 51.68 13.06
N ASP A 511 3.05 50.80 12.66
CA ASP A 511 4.50 50.94 12.87
C ASP A 511 5.18 51.83 11.81
N ASN A 512 4.56 52.05 10.65
CA ASN A 512 5.19 52.67 9.47
C ASN A 512 4.34 53.74 8.76
N LYS A 513 3.57 54.55 9.51
CA LYS A 513 2.61 55.57 9.02
C LYS A 513 3.09 56.56 7.94
N LYS A 514 4.40 56.67 7.71
CA LYS A 514 5.02 57.61 6.75
C LYS A 514 5.25 57.02 5.34
N LEU A 515 4.95 55.74 5.10
CA LEU A 515 5.04 55.13 3.78
C LEU A 515 3.89 55.57 2.87
N SER A 516 4.08 55.47 1.55
CA SER A 516 3.05 55.82 0.56
C SER A 516 1.92 54.78 0.52
N TYR A 517 0.75 55.17 0.01
CA TYR A 517 -0.38 54.23 -0.17
C TYR A 517 -0.01 53.01 -1.02
N ILE A 518 0.85 53.21 -2.02
CA ILE A 518 1.34 52.17 -2.93
C ILE A 518 2.12 51.09 -2.16
N SER A 519 2.98 51.48 -1.22
CA SER A 519 3.73 50.51 -0.41
C SER A 519 2.81 49.62 0.42
N PHE A 520 1.78 50.18 1.03
CA PHE A 520 0.79 49.40 1.79
C PHE A 520 -0.05 48.50 0.91
N LEU A 521 -0.44 48.97 -0.28
CA LEU A 521 -1.20 48.21 -1.25
C LEU A 521 -0.41 47.03 -1.82
N ILE A 522 0.84 47.25 -2.23
CA ILE A 522 1.74 46.19 -2.69
C ILE A 522 1.93 45.16 -1.58
N PHE A 523 2.17 45.62 -0.35
CA PHE A 523 2.29 44.71 0.80
C PHE A 523 0.99 43.90 1.02
N PHE A 524 -0.20 44.47 0.80
CA PHE A 524 -1.48 43.76 0.88
C PHE A 524 -1.54 42.62 -0.12
N ILE A 525 -1.28 42.96 -1.37
CA ILE A 525 -1.40 42.07 -2.50
C ILE A 525 -0.42 40.91 -2.33
N VAL A 526 0.84 41.19 -1.98
CA VAL A 526 1.87 40.17 -1.76
C VAL A 526 1.49 39.23 -0.61
N VAL A 527 1.08 39.78 0.55
CA VAL A 527 0.67 38.95 1.69
C VAL A 527 -0.57 38.12 1.33
N ASN A 528 -1.55 38.70 0.64
CA ASN A 528 -2.78 38.00 0.28
C ASN A 528 -2.54 36.86 -0.72
N ILE A 529 -1.75 37.10 -1.75
CA ILE A 529 -1.36 36.06 -2.72
C ILE A 529 -0.55 34.97 -2.02
N TYR A 530 0.38 35.34 -1.13
CA TYR A 530 1.17 34.36 -0.39
C TYR A 530 0.28 33.49 0.51
N LEU A 531 -0.65 34.08 1.27
CA LEU A 531 -1.58 33.32 2.13
C LEU A 531 -2.54 32.45 1.30
N SER A 532 -3.03 32.95 0.17
CA SER A 532 -3.85 32.17 -0.76
C SER A 532 -3.09 30.98 -1.31
N SER A 533 -1.85 31.20 -1.73
CA SER A 533 -0.95 30.13 -2.17
C SER A 533 -0.65 29.14 -1.05
N LEU A 534 -0.39 29.62 0.17
CA LEU A 534 -0.10 28.78 1.33
C LEU A 534 -1.28 27.90 1.71
N LEU A 535 -2.51 28.38 1.55
CA LEU A 535 -3.70 27.56 1.78
C LEU A 535 -3.94 26.55 0.65
N TYR A 536 -3.84 26.96 -0.62
CA TYR A 536 -4.35 26.16 -1.75
C TYR A 536 -3.32 25.37 -2.55
N VAL A 537 -2.11 25.90 -2.74
CA VAL A 537 -1.06 25.24 -3.56
C VAL A 537 -0.69 23.87 -3.01
N PRO A 538 -0.60 23.62 -1.69
CA PRO A 538 -0.32 22.29 -1.16
C PRO A 538 -1.33 21.22 -1.63
N PHE A 539 -2.58 21.59 -1.91
CA PHE A 539 -3.56 20.66 -2.48
C PHE A 539 -3.27 20.32 -3.94
N ALA A 540 -2.91 21.32 -4.76
CA ALA A 540 -2.47 21.07 -6.13
C ALA A 540 -1.21 20.18 -6.19
N MET A 541 -0.32 20.37 -5.22
CA MET A 541 0.96 19.67 -5.11
C MET A 541 0.89 18.41 -4.22
N THR A 542 -0.30 18.01 -3.76
CA THR A 542 -0.45 16.90 -2.79
C THR A 542 0.25 15.64 -3.26
N LYS A 543 0.14 15.30 -4.55
CA LYS A 543 0.84 14.15 -5.11
C LYS A 543 2.37 14.26 -4.90
N ILE A 544 2.96 15.39 -5.26
CA ILE A 544 4.41 15.59 -5.12
C ILE A 544 4.82 15.59 -3.64
N ILE A 545 3.99 16.12 -2.74
CA ILE A 545 4.27 16.17 -1.30
C ILE A 545 4.16 14.78 -0.63
N LEU A 546 3.30 13.90 -1.15
CA LEU A 546 3.13 12.55 -0.62
C LEU A 546 4.22 11.58 -1.08
N LYS A 547 4.86 11.86 -2.21
CA LYS A 547 5.99 11.10 -2.76
C LYS A 547 7.29 11.48 -2.07
#